data_AF-A0A1V5U2G3-F1
#
_entry.id   AF-A0A1V5U2G3-F1
#
_cell.length_a   1.000
_cell.length_b   1.000
_cell.length_c   1.000
_cell.angle_alpha   90.00
_cell.angle_beta   90.00
_cell.angle_gamma   90.00
#
_symmetry.space_group_name_H-M   'P 1'
#
loop_
_entity.id
_entity.type
_entity.pdbx_description
1 polymer ?
#
loop_
_entity_poly.entity_id
_entity_poly.type
_entity_poly.pdbx_seq_one_letter_code
_entity_poly.pdbx_strand_id
1 'polypeptide(L)'
;MSGHGEGWALYAERLMAELGWLDDAGNRMGMLDAQRFRAARVVIERAQPMPGQGVTSTFSTGMGYGIWIGLLGALEIPYSSVRPCEWTRRLLKGVPGEGKARSILLASQTFPGIELVPPGCRKPRDGRADAACLAYYGLTA
;
A
#
# COMPACT_ATOMS: atom_id res chain seq x y z
N MET A 1 -5.86 13.60 -7.71
CA MET A 1 -7.24 13.78 -8.22
C MET A 1 -7.94 14.79 -7.35
N SER A 2 -8.58 15.80 -7.94
CA SER A 2 -9.32 16.80 -7.16
C SER A 2 -10.62 16.20 -6.63
N GLY A 3 -10.98 16.51 -5.38
CA GLY A 3 -12.20 16.02 -4.71
C GLY A 3 -13.52 16.42 -5.40
N HIS A 4 -13.48 17.11 -6.53
CA HIS A 4 -14.66 17.46 -7.33
C HIS A 4 -15.21 16.31 -8.17
N GLY A 5 -14.38 15.34 -8.60
CA GLY A 5 -14.86 14.16 -9.34
C GLY A 5 -15.53 13.12 -8.45
N GLU A 6 -14.97 12.91 -7.24
CA GLU A 6 -15.46 11.91 -6.29
C GLU A 6 -16.80 12.29 -5.66
N GLY A 7 -17.05 13.59 -5.41
CA GLY A 7 -18.30 14.05 -4.80
C GLY A 7 -19.54 13.77 -5.64
N TRP A 8 -19.48 13.99 -6.96
CA TRP A 8 -20.59 13.72 -7.88
C TRP A 8 -20.82 12.22 -8.09
N ALA A 9 -19.75 11.43 -8.18
CA ALA A 9 -19.86 9.98 -8.31
C ALA A 9 -20.53 9.35 -7.07
N LEU A 10 -20.11 9.76 -5.87
CA LEU A 10 -20.72 9.30 -4.61
C LEU A 10 -22.18 9.76 -4.45
N TYR A 11 -22.49 10.98 -4.89
CA TYR A 11 -23.86 11.48 -4.90
C TYR A 11 -24.75 10.67 -5.86
N ALA A 12 -24.28 10.43 -7.08
CA ALA A 12 -25.00 9.64 -8.08
C ALA A 12 -25.25 8.20 -7.59
N GLU A 13 -24.27 7.55 -6.97
CA GLU A 13 -24.43 6.21 -6.38
C GLU A 13 -25.49 6.18 -5.28
N ARG A 14 -25.48 7.17 -4.38
CA ARG A 14 -26.46 7.29 -3.30
C ARG A 14 -27.87 7.52 -3.85
N LEU A 15 -28.00 8.38 -4.86
CA LEU A 15 -29.27 8.62 -5.54
C LEU A 15 -29.80 7.35 -6.23
N MET A 16 -28.94 6.58 -6.90
CA MET A 16 -29.34 5.32 -7.54
C MET A 16 -29.79 4.27 -6.51
N ALA A 17 -29.19 4.24 -5.33
CA ALA A 17 -29.67 3.42 -4.21
C ALA A 17 -31.04 3.89 -3.71
N GLU A 18 -31.23 5.19 -3.49
CA GLU A 18 -32.50 5.76 -3.03
C GLU A 18 -33.65 5.54 -4.03
N LEU A 19 -33.33 5.50 -5.32
CA LEU A 19 -34.26 5.20 -6.41
C LEU A 19 -34.52 3.69 -6.61
N GLY A 20 -33.93 2.80 -5.80
CA GLY A 20 -34.17 1.35 -5.83
C GLY A 20 -33.37 0.56 -6.88
N TRP A 21 -32.45 1.19 -7.60
CA TRP A 21 -31.67 0.53 -8.68
C TRP A 21 -30.59 -0.42 -8.16
N LEU A 22 -30.32 -0.39 -6.85
CA LEU A 22 -29.30 -1.20 -6.17
C LEU A 22 -29.91 -2.21 -5.16
N ASP A 23 -31.21 -2.50 -5.27
CA ASP A 23 -31.87 -3.47 -4.39
C ASP A 23 -31.49 -4.93 -4.71
N ASP A 24 -31.07 -5.19 -5.96
CA ASP A 24 -30.45 -6.45 -6.33
C ASP A 24 -29.08 -6.62 -5.67
N ALA A 25 -28.84 -7.80 -5.08
CA ALA A 25 -27.62 -8.09 -4.34
C ALA A 25 -26.36 -7.99 -5.21
N GLY A 26 -26.44 -8.31 -6.51
CA GLY A 26 -25.34 -8.20 -7.46
C GLY A 26 -24.98 -6.74 -7.74
N ASN A 27 -25.98 -5.90 -8.00
CA ASN A 27 -25.78 -4.46 -8.23
C ASN A 27 -25.20 -3.77 -6.99
N ARG A 28 -25.69 -4.12 -5.80
CA ARG A 28 -25.17 -3.59 -4.53
C ARG A 28 -23.72 -4.02 -4.28
N MET A 29 -23.39 -5.28 -4.60
CA MET A 29 -22.02 -5.77 -4.49
C MET A 29 -21.08 -5.03 -5.45
N GLY A 30 -21.50 -4.79 -6.70
CA GLY A 30 -20.71 -4.03 -7.67
C GLY A 30 -20.43 -2.58 -7.23
N MET A 31 -21.43 -1.90 -6.67
CA MET A 31 -21.24 -0.56 -6.10
C MET A 31 -20.21 -0.58 -4.94
N LEU A 32 -20.35 -1.52 -4.00
CA LEU A 32 -19.45 -1.64 -2.86
C LEU A 32 -18.02 -1.99 -3.28
N ASP A 33 -17.85 -2.83 -4.31
CA ASP A 33 -16.53 -3.15 -4.85
C ASP A 33 -15.89 -1.92 -5.50
N ALA A 34 -16.65 -1.14 -6.27
CA ALA A 34 -16.17 0.11 -6.86
C ALA A 34 -15.83 1.18 -5.80
N GLN A 35 -16.56 1.22 -4.68
CA GLN A 35 -16.22 2.08 -3.54
C GLN A 35 -14.97 1.60 -2.82
N ARG A 36 -14.83 0.28 -2.60
CA ARG A 36 -13.63 -0.33 -2.01
C ARG A 36 -12.40 -0.06 -2.85
N PHE A 37 -12.52 -0.13 -4.17
CA PHE A 37 -11.43 0.18 -5.10
C PHE A 37 -11.00 1.64 -5.02
N ARG A 38 -11.96 2.58 -4.94
CA ARG A 38 -11.66 4.02 -4.74
C ARG A 38 -11.08 4.33 -3.35
N ALA A 39 -11.45 3.57 -2.33
CA ALA A 39 -10.88 3.70 -0.99
C ALA A 39 -9.47 3.09 -0.87
N ALA A 40 -9.04 2.27 -1.82
CA ALA A 40 -7.73 1.64 -1.80
C ALA A 40 -6.63 2.70 -1.97
N ARG A 41 -5.78 2.85 -0.96
CA ARG A 41 -4.59 3.71 -1.00
C ARG A 41 -3.35 2.84 -1.15
N VAL A 42 -2.69 2.92 -2.30
CA VAL A 42 -1.43 2.21 -2.51
C VAL A 42 -0.27 3.13 -2.16
N VAL A 43 0.61 2.68 -1.28
CA VAL A 43 1.88 3.35 -0.99
C VAL A 43 3.01 2.46 -1.49
N ILE A 44 3.90 3.04 -2.29
CA ILE A 44 5.06 2.33 -2.83
C ILE A 44 6.34 3.04 -2.40
N GLU A 45 7.29 2.27 -1.88
CA GLU A 45 8.62 2.79 -1.57
C GLU A 45 9.37 3.10 -2.86
N ARG A 46 9.93 4.30 -2.92
CA ARG A 46 10.69 4.78 -4.07
C ARG A 46 12.04 4.07 -4.14
N ALA A 47 12.26 3.34 -5.22
CA ALA A 47 13.58 2.79 -5.52
C ALA A 47 14.61 3.93 -5.72
N GLN A 48 15.77 3.77 -5.10
CA GLN A 48 16.88 4.70 -5.22
C GLN A 48 18.21 3.93 -5.23
N PRO A 49 19.21 4.36 -6.02
CA PRO A 49 20.53 3.76 -5.99
C PRO A 49 21.18 4.00 -4.62
N MET A 50 21.88 2.99 -4.11
CA MET A 50 22.67 3.11 -2.87
C MET A 50 24.16 3.17 -3.20
N PRO A 51 24.95 4.02 -2.51
CA PRO A 51 26.40 4.01 -2.62
C PRO A 51 26.94 2.59 -2.34
N GLY A 52 27.83 2.10 -3.22
CA GLY A 52 28.39 0.74 -3.12
C GLY A 52 27.50 -0.39 -3.65
N GLN A 53 26.28 -0.10 -4.13
CA GLN A 53 25.43 -1.10 -4.78
C GLN A 53 25.90 -1.39 -6.21
N GLY A 54 26.02 -2.68 -6.56
CA GLY A 54 26.40 -3.10 -7.92
C GLY A 54 25.36 -2.73 -8.97
N VAL A 55 25.81 -2.35 -10.17
CA VAL A 55 24.96 -1.83 -11.26
C VAL A 55 23.82 -2.78 -11.67
N THR A 56 24.07 -4.09 -11.68
CA THR A 56 23.04 -5.10 -11.97
C THR A 56 21.94 -5.12 -10.92
N SER A 57 22.30 -5.00 -9.63
CA SER A 57 21.34 -4.95 -8.52
C SER A 57 20.52 -3.66 -8.57
N THR A 58 21.17 -2.53 -8.83
CA THR A 58 20.51 -1.23 -9.01
C THR A 58 19.50 -1.27 -10.16
N PHE A 59 19.90 -1.80 -11.31
CA PHE A 59 19.01 -1.94 -12.47
C PHE A 59 17.82 -2.87 -12.18
N SER A 60 18.06 -4.03 -11.56
CA SER A 60 17.00 -4.99 -11.21
C SER A 60 15.98 -4.38 -10.24
N THR A 61 16.46 -3.62 -9.25
CA THR A 61 15.60 -2.92 -8.29
C THR A 61 14.79 -1.83 -8.99
N GLY A 62 15.42 -1.05 -9.87
CA GLY A 62 14.75 -0.02 -10.68
C GLY A 62 13.70 -0.59 -11.62
N MET A 63 13.98 -1.72 -12.28
CA MET A 63 13.03 -2.42 -13.14
C MET A 63 11.82 -2.92 -12.34
N GLY A 64 12.05 -3.55 -11.18
CA GLY A 64 10.97 -4.01 -10.31
C GLY A 64 10.05 -2.86 -9.87
N TYR A 65 10.62 -1.72 -9.47
CA TYR A 65 9.86 -0.50 -9.16
C TYR A 65 9.09 0.01 -10.39
N GLY A 66 9.73 0.06 -11.57
CA GLY A 66 9.09 0.47 -12.81
C GLY A 66 7.90 -0.40 -13.21
N ILE A 67 7.99 -1.72 -13.05
CA ILE A 67 6.88 -2.65 -13.29
C ILE A 67 5.70 -2.33 -12.39
N TRP A 68 5.93 -2.14 -11.08
CA TRP A 68 4.86 -1.79 -10.16
C TRP A 68 4.17 -0.47 -10.49
N ILE A 69 4.95 0.57 -10.79
CA ILE A 69 4.42 1.87 -11.19
C ILE A 69 3.63 1.76 -12.50
N GLY A 70 4.13 0.98 -13.47
CA GLY A 70 3.44 0.70 -14.73
C GLY A 70 2.11 -0.01 -14.52
N LEU A 71 2.07 -1.03 -13.66
CA LEU A 71 0.84 -1.76 -13.32
C LEU A 71 -0.18 -0.86 -12.62
N LEU A 72 0.26 -0.08 -11.63
CA LEU A 72 -0.63 0.84 -10.92
C LEU A 72 -1.18 1.92 -11.85
N GLY A 73 -0.35 2.45 -12.75
CA GLY A 73 -0.79 3.39 -13.79
C GLY A 73 -1.76 2.77 -14.79
N ALA A 74 -1.51 1.54 -15.25
CA ALA A 74 -2.36 0.85 -16.21
C ALA A 74 -3.73 0.45 -15.65
N LEU A 75 -3.79 0.14 -14.34
CA LEU A 75 -5.02 -0.18 -13.64
C LEU A 75 -5.73 1.06 -13.06
N GLU A 76 -5.20 2.26 -13.34
CA GLU A 76 -5.69 3.53 -12.80
C GLU A 76 -5.81 3.54 -11.26
N ILE A 77 -4.98 2.74 -10.59
CA ILE A 77 -4.98 2.65 -9.12
C ILE A 77 -4.20 3.85 -8.56
N PRO A 78 -4.82 4.71 -7.75
CA PRO A 78 -4.13 5.82 -7.12
C PRO A 78 -3.02 5.33 -6.21
N TYR A 79 -1.80 5.85 -6.41
CA TYR A 79 -0.66 5.49 -5.57
C TYR A 79 0.18 6.70 -5.15
N SER A 80 0.85 6.57 -4.01
CA SER A 80 1.83 7.54 -3.50
C SER A 80 3.22 6.91 -3.45
N SER A 81 4.18 7.52 -4.12
CA SER A 81 5.59 7.13 -4.05
C SER A 81 6.30 7.86 -2.91
N VAL A 82 6.80 7.11 -1.94
CA VAL A 82 7.38 7.65 -0.69
C VAL A 82 8.85 7.30 -0.58
N ARG A 83 9.66 8.21 -0.02
CA ARG A 83 11.10 7.93 0.16
C ARG A 83 11.30 6.99 1.35
N PRO A 84 12.29 6.06 1.31
CA PRO A 84 12.58 5.18 2.45
C PRO A 84 12.81 5.96 3.75
N CYS A 85 13.59 7.04 3.69
CA CYS A 85 13.91 7.86 4.86
C CYS A 85 12.70 8.62 5.44
N GLU A 86 11.64 8.82 4.67
CA GLU A 86 10.45 9.57 5.08
C GLU A 86 9.57 8.74 5.99
N TRP A 87 9.13 7.57 5.50
CA TRP A 87 8.27 6.69 6.28
C TRP A 87 9.02 6.07 7.47
N THR A 88 10.29 5.69 7.30
CA THR A 88 11.10 5.12 8.39
C THR A 88 11.31 6.11 9.52
N ARG A 89 11.56 7.39 9.21
CA ARG A 89 11.68 8.43 10.23
C ARG A 89 10.38 8.65 10.97
N ARG A 90 9.23 8.60 10.28
CA ARG A 90 7.92 8.79 10.89
C ARG A 90 7.54 7.61 11.78
N LEU A 91 7.73 6.39 11.31
CA LEU A 91 7.22 5.18 11.97
C LEU A 91 8.21 4.49 12.91
N LEU A 92 9.51 4.48 12.60
CA LEU A 92 10.49 3.70 13.35
C LEU A 92 11.21 4.51 14.44
N LYS A 93 10.86 5.80 14.60
CA LYS A 93 11.44 6.64 15.66
C LYS A 93 10.99 6.14 17.03
N GLY A 94 11.95 5.76 17.87
CA GLY A 94 11.68 5.22 19.21
C GLY A 94 11.34 3.73 19.24
N VAL A 95 11.25 3.06 18.08
CA VAL A 95 11.09 1.61 18.03
C VAL A 95 12.42 0.94 18.38
N PRO A 96 12.46 0.05 19.39
CA PRO A 96 13.69 -0.59 19.82
C PRO A 96 14.24 -1.56 18.76
N GLY A 97 15.56 -1.72 18.73
CA GLY A 97 16.29 -2.57 17.78
C GLY A 97 16.99 -1.77 16.67
N GLU A 98 17.65 -2.51 15.77
CA GLU A 98 18.45 -1.93 14.69
C GLU A 98 17.99 -2.41 13.32
N GLY A 99 18.23 -1.59 12.30
CA GLY A 99 17.94 -1.93 10.91
C GLY A 99 16.51 -2.42 10.70
N LYS A 100 16.38 -3.58 10.04
CA LYS A 100 15.11 -4.23 9.66
C LYS A 100 14.36 -4.89 10.82
N ALA A 101 15.02 -5.13 11.96
CA ALA A 101 14.36 -5.69 13.15
C ALA A 101 13.26 -4.75 13.68
N ARG A 102 13.45 -3.44 13.53
CA ARG A 102 12.44 -2.42 13.89
C ARG A 102 11.18 -2.53 13.05
N SER A 103 11.31 -2.74 11.73
CA SER A 103 10.15 -2.95 10.85
C SER A 103 9.39 -4.22 11.23
N ILE A 104 10.11 -5.31 11.54
CA ILE A 104 9.50 -6.58 11.97
C ILE A 104 8.70 -6.38 13.25
N LEU A 105 9.29 -5.72 14.25
CA LEU A 105 8.65 -5.46 15.53
C LEU A 105 7.41 -4.59 15.38
N LEU A 106 7.52 -3.49 14.63
CA LEU A 106 6.38 -2.61 14.39
C LEU A 106 5.27 -3.36 13.63
N ALA A 107 5.62 -4.11 12.59
CA ALA A 107 4.65 -4.88 11.81
C ALA A 107 3.91 -5.92 12.66
N SER A 108 4.61 -6.65 13.54
CA SER A 108 3.97 -7.65 14.41
C SER A 108 3.07 -7.03 15.47
N GLN A 109 3.42 -5.85 15.98
CA GLN A 109 2.59 -5.10 16.93
C GLN A 109 1.34 -4.51 16.27
N THR A 110 1.50 -3.90 15.09
CA THR A 110 0.40 -3.26 14.36
C THR A 110 -0.56 -4.28 13.76
N PHE A 111 -0.06 -5.42 13.29
CA PHE A 111 -0.86 -6.45 12.64
C PHE A 111 -0.59 -7.81 13.30
N PRO A 112 -1.25 -8.15 14.43
CA PRO A 112 -0.99 -9.39 15.16
C PRO A 112 -1.19 -10.68 14.33
N GLY A 113 -2.02 -10.62 13.29
CA GLY A 113 -2.26 -11.74 12.36
C GLY A 113 -1.32 -11.80 11.16
N ILE A 114 -0.32 -10.92 11.04
CA ILE A 114 0.55 -10.89 9.88
C ILE A 114 1.55 -12.05 9.88
N GLU A 115 1.55 -12.81 8.79
CA GLU A 115 2.53 -13.86 8.56
C GLU A 115 3.88 -13.26 8.15
N LEU A 116 4.76 -13.04 9.12
CA LEU A 116 6.14 -12.60 8.87
C LEU A 116 7.09 -13.76 8.56
N VAL A 117 6.79 -14.96 9.04
CA VAL A 117 7.58 -16.18 8.82
C VAL A 117 6.72 -17.16 8.01
N PRO A 118 6.88 -17.18 6.67
CA PRO A 118 6.09 -18.07 5.82
C PRO A 118 6.45 -19.54 6.04
N PRO A 119 5.62 -20.49 5.60
CA PRO A 119 5.90 -21.92 5.78
C PRO A 119 7.23 -22.30 5.13
N GLY A 120 8.03 -23.10 5.84
CA GLY A 120 9.37 -23.49 5.40
C GLY A 120 10.47 -22.42 5.62
N CYS A 121 10.13 -21.24 6.13
CA CYS A 121 11.13 -20.23 6.53
C CYS A 121 11.42 -20.33 8.04
N ARG A 122 12.68 -20.06 8.43
CA ARG A 122 13.10 -20.03 9.85
C ARG A 122 13.17 -18.62 10.43
N LYS A 123 13.17 -17.58 9.59
CA LYS A 123 13.33 -16.19 9.98
C LYS A 123 12.26 -15.32 9.32
N PRO A 124 11.85 -14.21 9.96
CA PRO A 124 10.96 -13.22 9.36
C PRO A 124 11.49 -12.71 8.02
N ARG A 125 10.59 -12.39 7.10
CA ARG A 125 10.91 -11.76 5.83
C ARG A 125 10.76 -10.25 5.94
N ASP A 126 11.89 -9.54 5.96
CA ASP A 126 11.96 -8.08 6.09
C ASP A 126 11.07 -7.35 5.07
N GLY A 127 10.99 -7.84 3.83
CA GLY A 127 10.13 -7.24 2.81
C GLY A 127 8.63 -7.29 3.14
N ARG A 128 8.15 -8.32 3.85
CA ARG A 128 6.75 -8.39 4.31
C ARG A 128 6.52 -7.39 5.46
N ALA A 129 7.50 -7.25 6.35
CA ALA A 129 7.44 -6.28 7.43
C ALA A 129 7.45 -4.83 6.91
N ASP A 130 8.33 -4.52 5.95
CA ASP A 130 8.37 -3.18 5.32
C ASP A 130 7.09 -2.87 4.56
N ALA A 131 6.52 -3.84 3.83
CA ALA A 131 5.22 -3.67 3.16
C ALA A 131 4.09 -3.37 4.16
N ALA A 132 4.06 -4.06 5.29
CA ALA A 132 3.10 -3.78 6.36
C ALA A 132 3.29 -2.39 6.96
N CYS A 133 4.54 -1.98 7.19
CA CYS A 133 4.85 -0.64 7.68
C CYS A 133 4.44 0.44 6.68
N LEU A 134 4.65 0.25 5.37
CA LEU A 134 4.20 1.17 4.33
C LEU A 134 2.67 1.25 4.23
N ALA A 135 1.96 0.13 4.39
CA ALA A 135 0.51 0.14 4.47
C ALA A 135 0.02 0.96 5.69
N TYR A 136 0.64 0.73 6.85
CA TYR A 136 0.34 1.51 8.06
C TYR A 136 0.70 2.99 7.92
N TYR A 137 1.81 3.30 7.22
CA TYR A 137 2.17 4.66 6.85
C TYR A 137 1.04 5.31 6.04
N GLY A 138 0.53 4.66 4.99
CA GLY A 138 -0.55 5.20 4.16
C GLY A 138 -1.88 5.44 4.88
N LEU A 139 -2.15 4.69 5.95
CA LEU A 139 -3.32 4.91 6.81
C LEU A 139 -3.14 6.10 7.76
N THR A 140 -1.91 6.37 8.16
CA THR A 140 -1.58 7.41 9.15
C THR A 140 -1.00 8.68 8.51
N ALA A 141 -0.82 8.68 7.18
CA ALA A 141 -0.14 9.71 6.39
C ALA A 141 -0.86 11.06 6.39
#